data_AF-A0A365XVY3-F1
#
_entry.id   AF-A0A365XVY3-F1
#
_cell.length_a   1.000
_cell.length_b   1.000
_cell.length_c   1.000
_cell.angle_alpha   90.00
_cell.angle_beta   90.00
_cell.angle_gamma   90.00
#
_symmetry.space_group_name_H-M   'P 1'
#
loop_
_entity.id
_entity.type
_entity.pdbx_description
1 polymer ?
#
loop_
_entity_poly.entity_id
_entity_poly.type
_entity_poly.pdbx_seq_one_letter_code
_entity_poly.pdbx_strand_id
1 'polypeptide(L)'
;MDKRNGQSFEGYSTPDLWPHLIQLCDACYHAQRQAEQQPTTAILYPDEQLTFSVHPEKSPFVYEKRTVLQAVLDADGKPLDEPQSIDMVFVKGTNESAQATIRHFQLNTSYYDEATNSFNIRLAGPSTGIDIRVRQRTEVWNIVNDYISRYKKLLEVDPKLSGIMLQHGRLLAAGSGYWSVWATLLWQATGDRDILANVLLPTSAYGGRYAALATAAPNTDQVYPGTHPDVFE
;
A
#
# COMPACT_ATOMS: atom_id res chain seq x y z
N MET A 1 6.76 -14.47 13.57
CA MET A 1 7.71 -15.59 13.63
C MET A 1 7.82 -16.18 12.24
N ASP A 2 9.02 -16.24 11.65
CA ASP A 2 9.22 -16.95 10.38
C ASP A 2 9.07 -18.46 10.63
N LYS A 3 8.19 -19.10 9.87
CA LYS A 3 7.83 -20.51 10.03
C LYS A 3 8.93 -21.49 9.59
N ARG A 4 10.02 -21.01 8.98
CA ARG A 4 11.15 -21.84 8.53
C ARG A 4 12.30 -21.92 9.53
N ASN A 5 12.46 -20.91 10.40
CA ASN A 5 13.60 -20.82 11.32
C ASN A 5 13.21 -20.42 12.76
N GLY A 6 11.93 -20.14 13.02
CA GLY A 6 11.42 -19.90 14.37
C GLY A 6 11.85 -18.57 15.00
N GLN A 7 12.34 -17.59 14.24
CA GLN A 7 12.71 -16.29 14.82
C GLN A 7 11.53 -15.30 14.86
N SER A 8 11.44 -14.52 15.94
CA SER A 8 10.51 -13.40 16.14
C SER A 8 10.80 -12.29 15.12
N PHE A 9 9.76 -11.64 14.59
CA PHE A 9 9.88 -10.53 13.63
C PHE A 9 10.19 -9.18 14.29
N GLU A 10 10.50 -9.18 15.59
CA GLU A 10 10.95 -7.97 16.27
C GLU A 10 12.34 -7.58 15.78
N GLY A 11 12.41 -6.52 14.97
CA GLY A 11 13.67 -5.79 14.71
C GLY A 11 14.25 -5.86 13.30
N TYR A 12 13.61 -6.52 12.33
CA TYR A 12 14.15 -6.60 10.96
C TYR A 12 13.40 -5.71 9.98
N SER A 13 14.00 -4.56 9.69
CA SER A 13 13.74 -3.74 8.51
C SER A 13 15.06 -3.53 7.78
N THR A 14 15.53 -4.53 7.02
CA THR A 14 16.57 -4.33 6.01
C THR A 14 15.97 -4.51 4.60
N PRO A 15 16.48 -3.77 3.59
CA PRO A 15 16.09 -3.91 2.18
C PRO A 15 16.15 -5.36 1.67
N ASP A 16 17.05 -6.17 2.23
CA ASP A 16 17.27 -7.58 1.87
C ASP A 16 16.06 -8.49 2.13
N LEU A 17 15.11 -8.06 2.97
CA LEU A 17 13.87 -8.79 3.26
C LEU A 17 12.71 -8.35 2.35
N TRP A 18 12.83 -7.24 1.63
CA TRP A 18 11.75 -6.71 0.81
C TRP A 18 11.37 -7.57 -0.41
N PRO A 19 12.33 -8.22 -1.09
CA PRO A 19 12.03 -9.25 -2.08
C PRO A 19 11.16 -10.36 -1.51
N HIS A 20 11.35 -10.70 -0.24
CA HIS A 20 10.53 -11.67 0.46
C HIS A 20 9.18 -11.09 0.93
N LEU A 21 9.07 -9.77 1.15
CA LEU A 21 7.82 -9.07 1.51
C LEU A 21 6.82 -8.95 0.36
N ILE A 22 7.28 -8.71 -0.88
CA ILE A 22 6.40 -8.84 -2.06
C ILE A 22 5.94 -10.29 -2.24
N GLN A 23 6.79 -11.25 -1.87
CA GLN A 23 6.47 -12.67 -1.80
C GLN A 23 5.63 -13.06 -0.56
N LEU A 24 5.38 -12.16 0.42
CA LEU A 24 4.52 -12.47 1.57
C LEU A 24 3.03 -12.41 1.22
N CYS A 25 2.65 -11.65 0.19
CA CYS A 25 1.30 -11.76 -0.32
C CYS A 25 1.20 -13.03 -1.17
N ASP A 26 0.52 -14.05 -0.63
CA ASP A 26 0.28 -15.33 -1.29
C ASP A 26 -0.22 -15.16 -2.74
N ALA A 27 -1.12 -14.21 -2.97
CA ALA A 27 -1.61 -13.87 -4.30
C ALA A 27 -0.55 -13.24 -5.23
N CYS A 28 0.34 -12.36 -4.73
CA CYS A 28 1.47 -11.84 -5.50
C CYS A 28 2.44 -12.96 -5.87
N TYR A 29 2.75 -13.84 -4.91
CA TYR A 29 3.65 -14.97 -5.13
C TYR A 29 3.09 -15.95 -6.17
N HIS A 30 1.80 -16.32 -6.06
CA HIS A 30 1.15 -17.16 -7.05
C HIS A 30 1.09 -16.51 -8.44
N ALA A 31 0.80 -15.21 -8.53
CA ALA A 31 0.82 -14.46 -9.78
C ALA A 31 2.22 -14.45 -10.42
N GLN A 32 3.28 -14.16 -9.63
CA GLN A 32 4.66 -14.21 -10.10
C GLN A 32 5.02 -15.59 -10.66
N ARG A 33 4.69 -16.68 -9.94
CA ARG A 33 5.01 -18.06 -10.36
C ARG A 33 4.33 -18.43 -11.68
N GLN A 34 3.16 -17.88 -11.97
CA GLN A 34 2.49 -18.03 -13.26
C GLN A 34 3.17 -17.18 -14.35
N ALA A 35 3.59 -15.96 -14.01
CA ALA A 35 4.21 -15.02 -14.94
C ALA A 35 5.66 -15.38 -15.33
N GLU A 36 6.43 -16.05 -14.46
CA GLU A 36 7.81 -16.54 -14.73
C GLU A 36 7.91 -17.44 -15.97
N GLN A 37 6.78 -17.97 -16.46
CA GLN A 37 6.69 -18.73 -17.71
C GLN A 37 6.81 -17.83 -18.97
N GLN A 38 6.86 -16.50 -18.80
CA GLN A 38 7.00 -15.51 -19.87
C GLN A 38 8.08 -14.48 -19.50
N PRO A 39 9.23 -14.42 -20.20
CA PRO A 39 10.28 -13.45 -19.89
C PRO A 39 9.77 -12.02 -20.16
N THR A 40 9.83 -11.18 -19.13
CA THR A 40 9.47 -9.76 -19.18
C THR A 40 10.70 -8.92 -18.84
N THR A 41 11.06 -7.98 -19.71
CA THR A 41 12.39 -7.35 -19.71
C THR A 41 12.49 -6.04 -18.93
N ALA A 42 11.43 -5.59 -18.24
CA ALA A 42 11.50 -4.38 -17.43
C ALA A 42 10.42 -4.36 -16.34
N ILE A 43 10.53 -5.23 -15.34
CA ILE A 43 9.71 -5.15 -14.12
C ILE A 43 10.42 -4.25 -13.13
N LEU A 44 9.67 -3.36 -12.49
CA LEU A 44 10.16 -2.59 -11.35
C LEU A 44 10.12 -3.45 -10.08
N TYR A 45 11.28 -3.61 -9.46
CA TYR A 45 11.48 -4.22 -8.16
C TYR A 45 11.81 -3.13 -7.14
N PRO A 46 11.11 -3.07 -6.00
CA PRO A 46 11.28 -1.92 -5.11
C PRO A 46 12.59 -1.91 -4.31
N ASP A 47 13.31 -3.02 -4.27
CA ASP A 47 14.67 -3.15 -3.72
C ASP A 47 15.75 -2.75 -4.73
N GLU A 48 15.44 -2.80 -6.02
CA GLU A 48 16.36 -2.41 -7.09
C GLU A 48 16.16 -0.96 -7.53
N GLN A 49 14.94 -0.44 -7.45
CA GLN A 49 14.59 0.92 -7.87
C GLN A 49 13.73 1.62 -6.80
N LEU A 50 13.91 2.92 -6.63
CA LEU A 50 12.99 3.72 -5.83
C LEU A 50 11.65 3.85 -6.60
N THR A 51 10.69 2.99 -6.29
CA THR A 51 9.44 2.87 -7.06
C THR A 51 8.26 3.65 -6.47
N PHE A 52 8.45 4.42 -5.40
CA PHE A 52 7.36 5.18 -4.79
C PHE A 52 7.76 6.64 -4.64
N SER A 53 6.81 7.52 -4.98
CA SER A 53 6.88 8.95 -4.66
C SER A 53 5.49 9.41 -4.22
N VAL A 54 5.46 10.37 -3.29
CA VAL A 54 4.22 11.06 -2.91
C VAL A 54 3.74 12.03 -4.01
N HIS A 55 4.64 12.36 -4.94
CA HIS A 55 4.37 13.18 -6.12
C HIS A 55 3.84 12.30 -7.26
N PRO A 56 2.55 12.42 -7.63
CA PRO A 56 1.94 11.54 -8.64
C PRO A 56 2.65 11.58 -10.00
N GLU A 57 3.25 12.71 -10.35
CA GLU A 57 4.00 12.93 -11.59
C GLU A 57 5.37 12.23 -11.60
N LYS A 58 5.93 11.92 -10.43
CA LYS A 58 7.21 11.22 -10.27
C LYS A 58 7.02 9.74 -9.94
N SER A 59 5.84 9.34 -9.44
CA SER A 59 5.59 7.96 -9.02
C SER A 59 5.27 7.04 -10.21
N PRO A 60 5.96 5.90 -10.36
CA PRO A 60 5.62 4.91 -11.37
C PRO A 60 4.26 4.24 -11.09
N PHE A 61 3.85 4.18 -9.82
CA PHE A 61 2.58 3.63 -9.37
C PHE A 61 1.70 4.72 -8.77
N VAL A 62 0.52 4.89 -9.33
CA VAL A 62 -0.50 5.81 -8.80
C VAL A 62 -1.78 5.06 -8.47
N TYR A 63 -2.53 5.54 -7.49
CA TYR A 63 -3.79 4.94 -7.10
C TYR A 63 -4.96 5.68 -7.74
N GLU A 64 -5.96 4.92 -8.19
CA GLU A 64 -7.15 5.45 -8.80
C GLU A 64 -8.39 4.74 -8.23
N LYS A 65 -9.37 5.54 -7.79
CA LYS A 65 -10.68 5.03 -7.37
C LYS A 65 -11.61 5.03 -8.58
N ARG A 66 -12.15 3.87 -8.94
CA ARG A 66 -13.08 3.68 -10.06
C ARG A 66 -14.33 2.96 -9.59
N THR A 67 -15.47 3.33 -10.14
CA THR A 67 -16.69 2.52 -10.02
C THR A 67 -16.63 1.40 -11.07
N VAL A 68 -16.79 0.16 -10.62
CA VAL A 68 -16.75 -1.05 -11.45
C VAL A 68 -18.02 -1.86 -11.27
N LEU A 69 -18.36 -2.66 -12.27
CA LEU A 69 -19.44 -3.63 -12.16
C LEU A 69 -18.88 -4.95 -11.58
N GLN A 70 -19.28 -5.28 -10.35
CA GLN A 70 -18.89 -6.52 -9.70
C GLN A 70 -19.92 -7.61 -9.94
N ALA A 71 -19.45 -8.79 -10.34
CA ALA A 71 -20.26 -10.01 -10.35
C ALA A 71 -19.54 -11.12 -9.59
N VAL A 72 -20.30 -11.91 -8.84
CA VAL A 72 -19.84 -13.20 -8.30
C VAL A 72 -20.36 -14.28 -9.22
N LEU A 73 -19.44 -15.07 -9.77
CA LEU A 73 -19.72 -16.11 -10.74
C LEU A 73 -19.58 -17.49 -10.12
N ASP A 74 -20.47 -18.40 -10.50
CA ASP A 74 -20.36 -19.81 -10.16
C ASP A 74 -19.22 -20.52 -10.93
N ALA A 75 -19.09 -21.83 -10.70
CA ALA A 75 -18.09 -22.64 -11.39
C ALA A 75 -18.28 -22.69 -12.91
N ASP A 76 -19.50 -22.47 -13.43
CA ASP A 76 -19.83 -22.46 -14.85
C ASP A 76 -19.71 -21.07 -15.48
N GLY A 77 -19.35 -20.04 -14.69
CA GLY A 77 -19.21 -18.66 -15.13
C GLY A 77 -20.54 -17.90 -15.19
N LYS A 78 -21.60 -18.42 -14.59
CA LYS A 78 -22.89 -17.72 -14.50
C LYS A 78 -22.93 -16.81 -13.27
N PRO A 79 -23.52 -15.62 -13.36
CA PRO A 79 -23.74 -14.76 -12.20
C PRO A 79 -24.61 -15.47 -11.16
N LEU A 80 -24.16 -15.48 -9.90
CA LEU A 80 -24.95 -15.97 -8.77
C LEU A 80 -26.04 -14.97 -8.37
N ASP A 81 -25.76 -13.68 -8.56
CA ASP A 81 -26.64 -12.55 -8.24
C ASP A 81 -26.54 -11.49 -9.34
N GLU A 82 -27.42 -10.49 -9.29
CA GLU A 82 -27.33 -9.31 -10.13
C GLU A 82 -26.01 -8.57 -9.90
N PRO A 83 -25.27 -8.19 -10.97
CA PRO A 83 -24.04 -7.44 -10.83
C PRO A 83 -24.26 -6.07 -10.15
N GLN A 84 -23.35 -5.70 -9.26
CA GLN A 84 -23.46 -4.48 -8.46
C GLN A 84 -22.40 -3.46 -8.85
N SER A 85 -22.79 -2.19 -8.92
CA SER A 85 -21.84 -1.09 -9.10
C SER A 85 -21.19 -0.76 -7.77
N ILE A 86 -19.87 -0.92 -7.67
CA ILE A 86 -19.11 -0.64 -6.46
C ILE A 86 -17.85 0.14 -6.76
N ASP A 87 -17.44 0.97 -5.81
CA ASP A 87 -16.16 1.67 -5.90
C ASP A 87 -15.02 0.77 -5.47
N MET A 88 -13.95 0.73 -6.27
CA MET A 88 -12.72 0.02 -5.96
C MET A 88 -11.50 0.88 -6.27
N VAL A 89 -10.39 0.59 -5.57
CA VAL A 89 -9.13 1.29 -5.73
C VAL A 89 -8.11 0.40 -6.43
N PHE A 90 -7.66 0.87 -7.58
CA PHE A 90 -6.70 0.18 -8.44
C PHE A 90 -5.35 0.89 -8.44
N VAL A 91 -4.29 0.15 -8.73
CA VAL A 91 -2.98 0.72 -9.06
C VAL A 91 -2.91 0.90 -10.57
N LYS A 92 -2.48 2.08 -11.01
CA LYS A 92 -2.19 2.40 -12.40
C LYS A 92 -0.70 2.65 -12.56
N GLY A 93 -0.13 2.08 -13.63
CA GLY A 93 1.26 2.30 -14.00
C GLY A 93 1.39 3.52 -14.90
N THR A 94 2.29 4.44 -14.57
CA THR A 94 2.52 5.68 -15.34
C THR A 94 3.53 5.48 -16.48
N ASN A 95 4.23 4.34 -16.51
CA ASN A 95 5.16 3.94 -17.57
C ASN A 95 5.04 2.44 -17.87
N GLU A 96 5.71 1.99 -18.94
CA GLU A 96 5.64 0.59 -19.41
C GLU A 96 6.12 -0.41 -18.35
N SER A 97 7.19 -0.08 -17.62
CA SER A 97 7.75 -0.97 -16.58
C SER A 97 6.79 -1.13 -15.41
N ALA A 98 6.14 -0.05 -14.97
CA ALA A 98 5.11 -0.10 -13.93
C ALA A 98 3.89 -0.91 -14.37
N GLN A 99 3.45 -0.74 -15.62
CA GLN A 99 2.37 -1.56 -16.18
C GLN A 99 2.76 -3.03 -16.28
N ALA A 100 4.01 -3.32 -16.65
CA ALA A 100 4.54 -4.68 -16.64
C ALA A 100 4.56 -5.27 -15.22
N THR A 101 4.99 -4.52 -14.21
CA THR A 101 4.93 -4.93 -12.80
C THR A 101 3.49 -5.22 -12.34
N ILE A 102 2.53 -4.35 -12.67
CA ILE A 102 1.11 -4.55 -12.32
C ILE A 102 0.59 -5.85 -12.90
N ARG A 103 0.90 -6.15 -14.18
CA ARG A 103 0.51 -7.39 -14.83
C ARG A 103 1.21 -8.60 -14.22
N HIS A 104 2.53 -8.51 -14.02
CA HIS A 104 3.36 -9.62 -13.53
C HIS A 104 2.93 -10.09 -12.13
N PHE A 105 2.69 -9.15 -11.21
CA PHE A 105 2.23 -9.48 -9.84
C PHE A 105 0.71 -9.46 -9.69
N GLN A 106 -0.03 -9.21 -10.77
CA GLN A 106 -1.48 -9.01 -10.77
C GLN A 106 -1.92 -8.06 -9.65
N LEU A 107 -1.32 -6.87 -9.53
CA LEU A 107 -1.56 -5.98 -8.39
C LEU A 107 -3.02 -5.53 -8.26
N ASN A 108 -3.81 -5.65 -9.33
CA ASN A 108 -5.26 -5.37 -9.35
C ASN A 108 -6.11 -6.65 -9.30
N THR A 109 -5.53 -7.77 -8.89
CA THR A 109 -6.09 -9.13 -8.94
C THR A 109 -6.36 -9.60 -10.37
N SER A 110 -6.53 -10.92 -10.57
CA SER A 110 -6.98 -11.49 -11.83
C SER A 110 -8.49 -11.36 -12.06
N TYR A 111 -9.25 -10.92 -11.06
CA TYR A 111 -10.70 -10.70 -11.16
C TYR A 111 -11.05 -9.40 -11.87
N TYR A 112 -10.13 -8.45 -11.96
CA TYR A 112 -10.35 -7.18 -12.62
C TYR A 112 -9.98 -7.26 -14.10
N ASP A 113 -10.92 -6.90 -14.96
CA ASP A 113 -10.70 -6.67 -16.38
C ASP A 113 -10.82 -5.18 -16.68
N GLU A 114 -9.69 -4.56 -17.05
CA GLU A 114 -9.64 -3.14 -17.39
C GLU A 114 -10.38 -2.82 -18.70
N ALA A 115 -10.43 -3.74 -19.67
CA ALA A 115 -11.06 -3.48 -20.96
C ALA A 115 -12.58 -3.37 -20.84
N THR A 116 -13.18 -4.16 -19.95
CA THR A 116 -14.63 -4.15 -19.68
C THR A 116 -15.00 -3.37 -18.42
N ASN A 117 -14.00 -2.90 -17.66
CA ASN A 117 -14.16 -2.26 -16.35
C ASN A 117 -15.04 -3.09 -15.39
N SER A 118 -14.80 -4.41 -15.37
CA SER A 118 -15.57 -5.38 -14.59
C SER A 118 -14.71 -6.09 -13.53
N PHE A 119 -15.34 -6.48 -12.42
CA PHE A 119 -14.70 -7.20 -11.33
C PHE A 119 -15.42 -8.52 -11.08
N ASN A 120 -14.92 -9.60 -11.67
CA ASN A 120 -15.60 -10.89 -11.73
C ASN A 120 -14.88 -11.92 -10.86
N ILE A 121 -15.52 -12.31 -9.76
CA ILE A 121 -14.98 -13.31 -8.83
C ILE A 121 -15.60 -14.65 -9.16
N ARG A 122 -14.79 -15.58 -9.65
CA ARG A 122 -15.24 -16.96 -9.92
C ARG A 122 -14.99 -17.83 -8.69
N LEU A 123 -16.06 -18.39 -8.12
CA LEU A 123 -15.95 -19.30 -6.97
C LEU A 123 -15.53 -20.70 -7.46
N ALA A 124 -14.23 -21.01 -7.35
CA ALA A 124 -13.69 -22.31 -7.71
C ALA A 124 -13.68 -23.25 -6.49
N GLY A 125 -14.87 -23.64 -6.02
CA GLY A 125 -15.04 -24.60 -4.93
C GLY A 125 -14.60 -24.10 -3.53
N PRO A 126 -14.80 -24.93 -2.48
CA PRO A 126 -14.67 -24.52 -1.08
C PRO A 126 -13.24 -24.26 -0.59
N SER A 127 -12.21 -24.52 -1.40
CA SER A 127 -10.79 -24.41 -1.02
C SER A 127 -10.00 -23.32 -1.77
N THR A 128 -10.63 -22.55 -2.66
CA THR A 128 -9.93 -21.45 -3.33
C THR A 128 -10.02 -20.17 -2.52
N GLY A 129 -8.87 -19.68 -2.07
CA GLY A 129 -8.76 -18.37 -1.44
C GLY A 129 -9.10 -17.27 -2.45
N ILE A 130 -10.00 -16.35 -2.06
CA ILE A 130 -10.30 -15.17 -2.85
C ILE A 130 -9.16 -14.17 -2.67
N ASP A 131 -8.61 -13.67 -3.77
CA ASP A 131 -7.70 -12.53 -3.72
C ASP A 131 -8.45 -11.25 -3.31
N ILE A 132 -8.22 -10.81 -2.06
CA ILE A 132 -8.87 -9.66 -1.45
C ILE A 132 -8.06 -8.36 -1.53
N ARG A 133 -6.93 -8.34 -2.24
CA ARG A 133 -6.00 -7.17 -2.24
C ARG A 133 -6.68 -5.86 -2.64
N VAL A 134 -7.47 -5.86 -3.71
CA VAL A 134 -8.19 -4.66 -4.16
C VAL A 134 -9.23 -4.21 -3.15
N ARG A 135 -9.94 -5.15 -2.50
CA ARG A 135 -10.89 -4.82 -1.43
C ARG A 135 -10.19 -4.20 -0.23
N GLN A 136 -9.15 -4.86 0.30
CA GLN A 136 -8.38 -4.33 1.42
C GLN A 136 -7.79 -2.96 1.11
N ARG A 137 -7.21 -2.76 -0.08
CA ARG A 137 -6.73 -1.45 -0.51
C ARG A 137 -7.84 -0.41 -0.52
N THR A 138 -9.03 -0.77 -0.99
CA THR A 138 -10.20 0.12 -1.00
C THR A 138 -10.68 0.45 0.41
N GLU A 139 -10.67 -0.52 1.32
CA GLU A 139 -10.97 -0.31 2.74
C GLU A 139 -9.98 0.65 3.38
N VAL A 140 -8.67 0.43 3.19
CA VAL A 140 -7.63 1.34 3.68
C VAL A 140 -7.79 2.74 3.09
N TRP A 141 -8.03 2.85 1.79
CA TRP A 141 -8.30 4.14 1.14
C TRP A 141 -9.46 4.90 1.81
N ASN A 142 -10.55 4.20 2.14
CA ASN A 142 -11.70 4.81 2.82
C ASN A 142 -11.36 5.18 4.28
N ILE A 143 -10.63 4.33 5.01
CA ILE A 143 -10.15 4.62 6.38
C ILE A 143 -9.29 5.88 6.38
N VAL A 144 -8.36 6.02 5.43
CA VAL A 144 -7.47 7.19 5.36
C VAL A 144 -8.25 8.46 5.04
N ASN A 145 -9.21 8.40 4.12
CA ASN A 145 -10.07 9.55 3.82
C ASN A 145 -10.93 9.97 5.01
N ASP A 146 -11.51 9.01 5.76
CA ASP A 146 -12.25 9.31 6.98
C ASP A 146 -11.33 9.92 8.05
N TYR A 147 -10.13 9.36 8.24
CA TYR A 147 -9.11 9.90 9.12
C TYR A 147 -8.75 11.35 8.77
N ILE A 148 -8.45 11.64 7.49
CA ILE A 148 -8.12 12.98 7.00
C ILE A 148 -9.27 13.95 7.27
N SER A 149 -10.50 13.54 6.96
CA SER A 149 -11.70 14.35 7.21
C SER A 149 -11.85 14.71 8.69
N ARG A 150 -11.69 13.73 9.58
CA ARG A 150 -11.74 13.93 11.03
C ARG A 150 -10.58 14.77 11.54
N TYR A 151 -9.38 14.57 11.01
CA TYR A 151 -8.21 15.35 11.38
C TYR A 151 -8.40 16.83 11.02
N LYS A 152 -8.84 17.14 9.80
CA LYS A 152 -9.14 18.52 9.38
C LYS A 152 -10.21 19.18 10.25
N LYS A 153 -11.32 18.48 10.50
CA LYS A 153 -12.38 18.96 11.42
C LYS A 153 -11.86 19.20 12.83
N LEU A 154 -10.97 18.35 13.33
CA LEU A 154 -10.38 18.55 14.66
C LEU A 154 -9.49 19.80 14.68
N LEU A 155 -8.69 20.04 13.65
CA LEU A 155 -7.86 21.25 13.57
C LEU A 155 -8.68 22.53 13.58
N GLU A 156 -9.88 22.52 13.01
CA GLU A 156 -10.81 23.66 13.04
C GLU A 156 -11.38 23.90 14.45
N VAL A 157 -11.55 22.85 15.26
CA VAL A 157 -12.17 22.92 16.60
C VAL A 157 -11.13 23.17 17.68
N ASP A 158 -10.05 22.38 17.72
CA ASP A 158 -8.95 22.51 18.68
C ASP A 158 -7.63 21.97 18.11
N PRO A 159 -6.76 22.85 17.58
CA PRO A 159 -5.44 22.48 17.06
C PRO A 159 -4.54 21.78 18.08
N LYS A 160 -4.75 21.97 19.39
CA LYS A 160 -3.90 21.38 20.43
C LYS A 160 -4.07 19.86 20.52
N LEU A 161 -5.19 19.34 20.05
CA LEU A 161 -5.49 17.90 20.02
C LEU A 161 -4.90 17.20 18.78
N SER A 162 -4.26 17.94 17.87
CA SER A 162 -3.65 17.40 16.65
C SER A 162 -2.67 16.25 16.93
N GLY A 163 -1.84 16.36 17.98
CA GLY A 163 -0.89 15.32 18.37
C GLY A 163 -1.52 13.97 18.69
N ILE A 164 -2.71 13.96 19.30
CA ILE A 164 -3.46 12.74 19.60
C ILE A 164 -3.93 12.08 18.31
N MET A 165 -4.45 12.87 17.37
CA MET A 165 -4.87 12.34 16.08
C MET A 165 -3.70 11.82 15.25
N LEU A 166 -2.55 12.50 15.27
CA LEU A 166 -1.35 12.00 14.58
C LEU A 166 -0.91 10.63 15.13
N GLN A 167 -0.98 10.43 16.45
CA GLN A 167 -0.70 9.11 17.04
C GLN A 167 -1.76 8.07 16.68
N HIS A 168 -3.04 8.44 16.67
CA HIS A 168 -4.10 7.55 16.22
C HIS A 168 -3.91 7.17 14.74
N GLY A 169 -3.54 8.13 13.88
CA GLY A 169 -3.18 7.90 12.49
C GLY A 169 -2.02 6.92 12.33
N ARG A 170 -0.97 7.05 13.15
CA ARG A 170 0.15 6.09 13.18
C ARG A 170 -0.34 4.67 13.50
N LEU A 171 -1.17 4.52 14.53
CA LEU A 171 -1.70 3.20 14.92
C LEU A 171 -2.57 2.60 13.80
N LEU A 172 -3.41 3.41 13.15
CA LEU A 172 -4.22 2.98 12.02
C LEU A 172 -3.35 2.59 10.82
N ALA A 173 -2.32 3.37 10.49
CA ALA A 173 -1.39 3.07 9.40
C ALA A 173 -0.63 1.76 9.64
N ALA A 174 -0.11 1.57 10.85
CA ALA A 174 0.57 0.34 11.24
C ALA A 174 -0.36 -0.88 11.23
N GLY A 175 -1.59 -0.74 11.73
CA GLY A 175 -2.55 -1.84 11.83
C GLY A 175 -3.21 -2.23 10.51
N SER A 176 -3.39 -1.27 9.59
CA SER A 176 -4.06 -1.52 8.31
C SER A 176 -3.11 -1.90 7.16
N GLY A 177 -1.81 -1.61 7.31
CA GLY A 177 -0.84 -1.82 6.24
C GLY A 177 -1.04 -0.85 5.07
N TYR A 178 -0.71 -1.27 3.85
CA TYR A 178 -0.82 -0.45 2.63
C TYR A 178 -0.23 0.96 2.78
N TRP A 179 0.99 1.03 3.33
CA TRP A 179 1.70 2.28 3.66
C TRP A 179 1.68 3.31 2.53
N SER A 180 1.83 2.89 1.27
CA SER A 180 1.85 3.77 0.11
C SER A 180 0.50 4.43 -0.17
N VAL A 181 -0.62 3.81 0.21
CA VAL A 181 -1.95 4.43 0.17
C VAL A 181 -2.04 5.55 1.20
N TRP A 182 -1.62 5.27 2.44
CA TRP A 182 -1.54 6.29 3.50
C TRP A 182 -0.66 7.46 3.06
N ALA A 183 0.53 7.17 2.53
CA ALA A 183 1.47 8.19 2.12
C ALA A 183 0.91 9.09 1.02
N THR A 184 0.31 8.48 -0.01
CA THR A 184 -0.30 9.20 -1.14
C THR A 184 -1.43 10.12 -0.66
N LEU A 185 -2.39 9.58 0.10
CA LEU A 185 -3.58 10.31 0.49
C LEU A 185 -3.30 11.40 1.54
N LEU A 186 -2.43 11.12 2.53
CA LEU A 186 -2.01 12.13 3.50
C LEU A 186 -1.34 13.30 2.80
N TRP A 187 -0.38 13.02 1.91
CA TRP A 187 0.30 14.06 1.15
C TRP A 187 -0.66 14.87 0.28
N GLN A 188 -1.54 14.23 -0.48
CA GLN A 188 -2.55 14.94 -1.29
C GLN A 188 -3.45 15.85 -0.45
N ALA A 189 -3.76 15.44 0.79
CA ALA A 189 -4.68 16.16 1.63
C ALA A 189 -4.03 17.30 2.44
N THR A 190 -2.75 17.17 2.81
CA THR A 190 -2.06 18.11 3.70
C THR A 190 -0.92 18.87 3.05
N GLY A 191 -0.23 18.27 2.05
CA GLY A 191 1.01 18.80 1.50
C GLY A 191 2.13 18.95 2.55
N ASP A 192 1.99 18.28 3.70
CA ASP A 192 2.80 18.52 4.89
C ASP A 192 3.67 17.30 5.20
N ARG A 193 4.99 17.50 5.06
CA ARG A 193 6.01 16.48 5.30
C ARG A 193 6.09 16.07 6.77
N ASP A 194 5.84 16.98 7.70
CA ASP A 194 5.90 16.71 9.14
C ASP A 194 4.70 15.85 9.56
N ILE A 195 3.49 16.12 9.04
CA ILE A 195 2.33 15.26 9.28
C ILE A 195 2.58 13.86 8.76
N LEU A 196 3.07 13.75 7.52
CA LEU A 196 3.41 12.49 6.89
C LEU A 196 4.44 11.70 7.72
N ALA A 197 5.51 12.38 8.14
CA ALA A 197 6.56 11.81 8.99
C ALA A 197 6.03 11.33 10.34
N ASN A 198 5.17 12.11 11.00
CA ASN A 198 4.60 11.76 12.30
C ASN A 198 3.71 10.52 12.24
N VAL A 199 3.00 10.31 11.13
CA VAL A 199 2.11 9.15 10.95
C VAL A 199 2.89 7.92 10.48
N LEU A 200 3.84 8.08 9.57
CA LEU A 200 4.40 6.94 8.82
C LEU A 200 5.83 6.54 9.19
N LEU A 201 6.61 7.42 9.81
CA LEU A 201 7.98 7.08 10.21
C LEU A 201 8.03 6.49 11.63
N PRO A 202 9.06 5.73 12.01
CA PRO A 202 9.25 5.27 13.38
C PRO A 202 9.58 6.46 14.31
N THR A 203 9.14 6.42 15.57
CA THR A 203 9.37 7.51 16.55
C THR A 203 10.84 7.72 16.92
N SER A 204 11.71 6.72 16.73
CA SER A 204 13.16 6.85 16.93
C SER A 204 13.81 7.88 16.00
N ALA A 205 13.17 8.20 14.87
CA ALA A 205 13.70 9.14 13.87
C ALA A 205 13.37 10.63 14.13
N TYR A 206 12.36 10.95 14.95
CA TYR A 206 11.90 12.35 15.16
C TYR A 206 11.92 12.82 16.62
N GLY A 207 12.02 11.91 17.60
CA GLY A 207 12.21 12.29 19.01
C GLY A 207 13.60 12.89 19.31
N GLY A 208 14.56 12.70 18.40
CA GLY A 208 15.92 13.23 18.55
C GLY A 208 16.07 14.73 18.32
N ARG A 209 15.17 15.40 17.56
CA ARG A 209 15.36 16.82 17.23
C ARG A 209 14.99 17.80 18.36
N TYR A 210 14.25 17.36 19.37
CA TYR A 210 14.01 18.15 20.59
C TYR A 210 14.80 17.67 21.82
N ALA A 211 15.52 16.55 21.71
CA ALA A 211 16.39 16.04 22.78
C ALA A 211 17.90 16.17 22.46
N ALA A 212 18.30 16.23 21.19
CA ALA A 212 19.70 16.24 20.76
C ALA A 212 20.30 17.65 20.58
N LEU A 213 19.95 18.58 21.49
CA LEU A 213 20.85 19.67 21.87
C LEU A 213 21.84 19.25 22.97
N ALA A 214 21.83 17.97 23.38
CA ALA A 214 22.84 17.39 24.24
C ALA A 214 23.32 16.05 23.68
N THR A 215 24.45 16.11 22.97
CA THR A 215 25.45 15.03 22.87
C THR A 215 24.99 13.65 22.34
N ALA A 216 24.93 13.51 21.02
CA ALA A 216 25.50 12.39 20.23
C ALA A 216 24.95 12.46 18.79
N ALA A 217 25.80 12.17 17.80
CA ALA A 217 25.42 12.16 16.40
C ALA A 217 24.29 11.15 16.14
N PRO A 218 23.24 11.51 15.38
CA PRO A 218 22.15 10.59 15.09
C PRO A 218 22.60 9.52 14.10
N ASN A 219 22.41 8.26 14.48
CA ASN A 219 22.59 7.11 13.60
C ASN A 219 21.36 7.00 12.67
N THR A 220 21.58 6.96 11.37
CA THR A 220 20.57 7.13 10.31
C THR A 220 19.82 5.85 9.91
N ASP A 221 20.03 4.73 10.58
CA ASP A 221 19.71 3.41 10.01
C ASP A 221 18.36 2.80 10.46
N GLN A 222 17.35 3.61 10.77
CA GLN A 222 15.99 3.12 11.04
C GLN A 222 14.95 3.83 10.18
N VAL A 223 14.96 3.46 8.90
CA VAL A 223 14.01 3.90 7.87
C VAL A 223 13.09 2.70 7.58
N TYR A 224 11.77 2.92 7.48
CA TYR A 224 10.89 1.92 6.87
C TYR A 224 11.39 1.69 5.45
N PRO A 225 11.60 0.45 4.96
CA PRO A 225 12.00 0.27 3.57
C PRO A 225 10.85 0.81 2.70
N GLY A 226 11.17 1.83 1.88
CA GLY A 226 10.19 2.63 1.13
C GLY A 226 9.99 4.08 1.61
N THR A 227 10.55 4.48 2.76
CA THR A 227 10.51 5.87 3.28
C THR A 227 11.87 6.56 3.22
N HIS A 228 12.69 6.28 2.20
CA HIS A 228 13.95 7.00 2.02
C HIS A 228 13.66 8.52 1.99
N PRO A 229 14.48 9.38 2.61
CA PRO A 229 14.25 10.83 2.65
C PRO A 229 13.91 11.43 1.27
N ASP A 230 14.54 10.90 0.22
CA ASP A 230 14.41 11.29 -1.19
C ASP A 230 13.02 10.99 -1.80
N VAL A 231 12.20 10.14 -1.17
CA VAL A 231 10.80 9.91 -1.56
C VAL A 231 9.96 11.19 -1.44
N PHE A 232 10.42 12.11 -0.58
CA PHE A 232 9.73 13.33 -0.19
C PHE A 232 10.39 14.61 -0.74
N GLU A 233 11.37 14.50 -1.66
CA GLU A 233 12.07 15.63 -2.30
C GLU A 233 11.62 15.89 -3.76
#